data_AF-A0A8T4KNI1-F1
#
_entry.id   AF-A0A8T4KNI1-F1
#
_cell.length_a   1.000
_cell.length_b   1.000
_cell.length_c   1.000
_cell.angle_alpha   90.00
_cell.angle_beta   90.00
_cell.angle_gamma   90.00
#
_symmetry.space_group_name_H-M   'P 1'
#
loop_
_entity.id
_entity.type
_entity.pdbx_description
1 polymer ?
#
loop_
_entity_poly.entity_id
_entity_poly.type
_entity_poly.pdbx_seq_one_letter_code
_entity_poly.pdbx_strand_id
1 'polypeptide(L)'
;MKHEKTLGYLSMSLIAIAFIASFAGLLFISNSEKVLTDRIRLSEEEARPANLEIIKLVSSECKDCFDIELFVTGLKDLNVKITNEKIVDINSLESLALINKYNIDKAPALIISGETSKSNIKNELESAGTRVSDVILITAPVPVYINLADKEIVGRVAMINIFDRTCTECYNISISRQILQNGFGIVLVNETTYDINSVEGRMILDKYNVTAVPTFLISPQADAYENLNQVWGQVGTIEKDGWYVFRNIGILNVPYKNITTTTI
;
A
#
# COMPACT_ATOMS: atom_id res chain seq x y z
N MET A 1 13.56 28.60 -86.94
CA MET A 1 13.68 27.15 -86.65
C MET A 1 14.49 26.77 -85.39
N LYS A 2 15.61 27.41 -85.02
CA LYS A 2 16.32 27.06 -83.76
C LYS A 2 15.58 27.51 -82.49
N HIS A 3 14.81 28.60 -82.57
CA HIS A 3 14.13 29.22 -81.42
C HIS A 3 12.81 28.54 -81.02
N GLU A 4 12.15 27.82 -81.94
CA GLU A 4 10.96 27.01 -81.63
C GLU A 4 11.32 25.72 -80.88
N LYS A 5 12.48 25.13 -81.19
CA LYS A 5 12.91 23.89 -80.52
C LYS A 5 13.22 24.13 -79.03
N THR A 6 13.86 25.24 -78.69
CA THR A 6 14.18 25.59 -77.29
C THR A 6 12.93 25.88 -76.45
N LEU A 7 11.89 26.48 -77.04
CA LEU A 7 10.62 26.72 -76.35
C LEU A 7 9.87 25.41 -76.02
N GLY A 8 9.93 24.42 -76.93
CA GLY A 8 9.37 23.10 -76.71
C GLY A 8 10.07 22.29 -75.61
N TYR A 9 11.39 22.41 -75.47
CA TYR A 9 12.12 21.76 -74.38
C TYR A 9 11.78 22.37 -73.02
N LEU A 10 11.63 23.70 -72.95
CA LEU A 10 11.32 24.40 -71.70
C LEU A 10 9.91 24.06 -71.17
N SER A 11 8.92 23.95 -72.06
CA SER A 11 7.56 23.55 -71.68
C SER A 11 7.48 22.09 -71.21
N MET A 12 8.18 21.16 -71.87
CA MET A 12 8.24 19.77 -71.43
C MET A 12 8.92 19.62 -70.06
N SER A 13 9.99 20.38 -69.78
CA SER A 13 10.63 20.35 -68.46
C SER A 13 9.72 20.87 -67.34
N LEU A 14 8.93 21.92 -67.58
CA LEU A 14 7.97 22.43 -66.60
C LEU A 14 6.85 21.41 -66.32
N ILE A 15 6.34 20.74 -67.36
CA ILE A 15 5.32 19.69 -67.21
C ILE A 15 5.88 18.51 -66.40
N ALA A 16 7.12 18.07 -66.68
CA ALA A 16 7.75 16.99 -65.95
C ALA A 16 7.96 17.32 -64.46
N ILE A 17 8.41 18.54 -64.14
CA ILE A 17 8.56 19.00 -62.75
C ILE A 17 7.21 19.04 -62.04
N ALA A 18 6.17 19.58 -62.69
CA ALA A 18 4.83 19.62 -62.12
C ALA A 18 4.27 18.21 -61.84
N PHE A 19 4.51 17.25 -62.74
CA PHE A 19 4.14 15.85 -62.53
C PHE A 19 4.89 15.23 -61.35
N ILE A 20 6.21 15.43 -61.25
CA ILE A 20 7.02 14.90 -60.14
C ILE A 20 6.56 15.49 -58.80
N ALA A 21 6.34 16.81 -58.75
CA ALA A 21 5.85 17.48 -57.54
C ALA A 21 4.46 16.99 -57.13
N SER A 22 3.55 16.79 -58.10
CA SER A 22 2.21 16.27 -57.83
C SER A 22 2.27 14.82 -57.33
N PHE A 23 3.11 13.99 -57.94
CA PHE A 23 3.30 12.60 -57.53
C PHE A 23 3.92 12.49 -56.13
N ALA A 24 4.94 13.31 -55.84
CA ALA A 24 5.54 13.40 -54.52
C ALA A 24 4.53 13.88 -53.46
N GLY A 25 3.68 14.85 -53.80
CA GLY A 25 2.57 15.30 -52.95
C GLY A 25 1.57 14.19 -52.64
N LEU A 26 1.16 13.40 -53.65
CA LEU A 26 0.26 12.24 -53.47
C LEU A 26 0.89 11.16 -52.58
N LEU A 27 2.18 10.87 -52.75
CA LEU A 27 2.90 9.94 -51.88
C LEU A 27 2.97 10.45 -50.42
N PHE A 28 3.18 11.75 -50.22
CA PHE A 28 3.20 12.35 -48.89
C PHE A 28 1.82 12.28 -48.22
N ILE A 29 0.73 12.59 -48.95
CA ILE A 29 -0.64 12.50 -48.44
C ILE A 29 -0.97 11.06 -48.03
N SER A 30 -0.70 10.07 -48.89
CA SER A 30 -1.00 8.66 -48.57
C SER A 30 -0.24 8.12 -47.35
N ASN A 31 1.00 8.56 -47.14
CA ASN A 31 1.75 8.23 -45.92
C ASN A 31 1.20 8.95 -44.68
N SER A 32 0.74 10.20 -44.83
CA SER A 32 0.15 10.96 -43.72
C SER A 32 -1.19 10.39 -43.24
N GLU A 33 -2.03 9.87 -44.14
CA GLU A 33 -3.30 9.21 -43.78
C GLU A 33 -3.08 7.94 -42.96
N LYS A 34 -2.08 7.12 -43.32
CA LYS A 34 -1.72 5.92 -42.54
C LYS A 34 -1.26 6.30 -41.14
N VAL A 35 -0.35 7.27 -41.02
CA VAL A 35 0.16 7.74 -39.73
C VAL A 35 -0.97 8.33 -38.87
N LEU A 36 -1.90 9.09 -39.46
CA LEU A 36 -3.03 9.66 -38.74
C LEU A 36 -3.99 8.57 -38.25
N THR A 37 -4.32 7.59 -39.11
CA THR A 37 -5.19 6.46 -38.75
C THR A 37 -4.58 5.61 -37.65
N ASP A 38 -3.28 5.34 -37.71
CA ASP A 38 -2.58 4.62 -36.64
C ASP A 38 -2.58 5.40 -35.32
N ARG A 39 -2.41 6.73 -35.35
CA ARG A 39 -2.52 7.56 -34.15
C ARG A 39 -3.94 7.59 -33.58
N ILE A 40 -4.97 7.66 -34.42
CA ILE A 40 -6.37 7.59 -33.98
C ILE A 40 -6.62 6.24 -33.31
N ARG A 41 -6.23 5.13 -33.96
CA ARG A 41 -6.40 3.78 -33.40
C ARG A 41 -5.65 3.60 -32.08
N LEU A 42 -4.41 4.09 -31.98
CA LEU A 42 -3.65 4.07 -30.72
C LEU A 42 -4.33 4.90 -29.64
N SER A 43 -4.83 6.09 -29.99
CA SER A 43 -5.55 6.94 -29.05
C SER A 43 -6.88 6.33 -28.60
N GLU A 44 -7.62 5.68 -29.49
CA GLU A 44 -8.85 4.93 -29.16
C GLU A 44 -8.53 3.76 -28.23
N GLU A 45 -7.42 3.06 -28.51
CA GLU A 45 -6.97 1.93 -27.73
C GLU A 45 -6.42 2.33 -26.36
N GLU A 46 -5.80 3.50 -26.25
CA GLU A 46 -5.40 4.10 -24.97
C GLU A 46 -6.61 4.61 -24.17
N ALA A 47 -7.62 5.15 -24.85
CA ALA A 47 -8.82 5.71 -24.22
C ALA A 47 -9.77 4.64 -23.68
N ARG A 48 -9.84 3.46 -24.29
CA ARG A 48 -10.73 2.40 -23.79
C ARG A 48 -10.28 1.93 -22.39
N PRO A 49 -11.18 1.40 -21.55
CA PRO A 49 -10.80 0.86 -20.26
C PRO A 49 -9.80 -0.31 -20.37
N ALA A 50 -8.96 -0.48 -19.35
CA ALA A 50 -8.17 -1.71 -19.19
C ALA A 50 -9.09 -2.86 -18.74
N ASN A 51 -9.00 -4.02 -19.36
CA ASN A 51 -9.71 -5.21 -18.92
C ASN A 51 -8.83 -6.00 -17.93
N LEU A 52 -9.30 -6.12 -16.68
CA LEU A 52 -8.60 -6.84 -15.62
C LEU A 52 -9.44 -7.97 -15.05
N GLU A 53 -8.78 -9.03 -14.63
CA GLU A 53 -9.36 -10.07 -13.77
C GLU A 53 -8.70 -10.01 -12.39
N ILE A 54 -9.49 -10.16 -11.34
CA ILE A 54 -9.02 -10.07 -9.95
C ILE A 54 -9.40 -11.35 -9.20
N ILE A 55 -8.41 -11.96 -8.56
CA ILE A 55 -8.62 -12.98 -7.53
C ILE A 55 -8.20 -12.40 -6.18
N LYS A 56 -9.12 -12.44 -5.22
CA LYS A 56 -8.94 -11.99 -3.85
C LYS A 56 -8.72 -13.21 -2.95
N LEU A 57 -7.54 -13.34 -2.38
CA LEU A 57 -7.25 -14.31 -1.34
C LEU A 57 -7.57 -13.67 0.01
N VAL A 58 -8.56 -14.19 0.71
CA VAL A 58 -9.04 -13.65 1.99
C VAL A 58 -9.28 -14.76 3.01
N SER A 59 -9.33 -14.39 4.29
CA SER A 59 -9.76 -15.29 5.36
C SER A 59 -10.95 -14.71 6.08
N SER A 60 -11.99 -15.52 6.28
CA SER A 60 -13.12 -15.15 7.14
C SER A 60 -12.74 -15.00 8.63
N GLU A 61 -11.57 -15.52 9.03
CA GLU A 61 -11.08 -15.49 10.41
C GLU A 61 -10.42 -14.15 10.79
N CYS A 62 -10.07 -13.31 9.81
CA CYS A 62 -9.38 -12.04 10.04
C CYS A 62 -10.23 -10.83 9.59
N LYS A 63 -11.07 -10.34 10.51
CA LYS A 63 -12.01 -9.24 10.27
C LYS A 63 -11.36 -7.85 10.20
N ASP A 64 -10.17 -7.73 10.78
CA ASP A 64 -9.38 -6.50 10.93
C ASP A 64 -8.11 -6.51 10.06
N CYS A 65 -7.95 -7.53 9.21
CA CYS A 65 -6.89 -7.56 8.21
C CYS A 65 -7.03 -6.40 7.22
N PHE A 66 -5.92 -6.05 6.57
CA PHE A 66 -5.86 -5.00 5.55
C PHE A 66 -7.03 -5.10 4.55
N ASP A 67 -7.78 -4.01 4.40
CA ASP A 67 -8.96 -4.01 3.54
C ASP A 67 -8.59 -3.84 2.05
N ILE A 68 -8.45 -4.97 1.37
CA ILE A 68 -8.17 -5.02 -0.08
C ILE A 68 -9.31 -4.45 -0.94
N GLU A 69 -10.53 -4.28 -0.41
CA GLU A 69 -11.63 -3.67 -1.16
C GLU A 69 -11.38 -2.20 -1.44
N LEU A 70 -10.67 -1.50 -0.54
CA LEU A 70 -10.28 -0.10 -0.74
C LEU A 70 -9.39 0.03 -1.99
N PHE A 71 -8.46 -0.91 -2.17
CA PHE A 71 -7.59 -0.93 -3.34
C PHE A 71 -8.36 -1.25 -4.62
N VAL A 72 -9.24 -2.26 -4.59
CA VAL A 72 -10.07 -2.64 -5.75
C VAL A 72 -11.01 -1.50 -6.16
N THR A 73 -11.53 -0.76 -5.18
CA THR A 73 -12.33 0.44 -5.42
C THR A 73 -11.51 1.53 -6.08
N GLY A 74 -10.31 1.83 -5.56
CA GLY A 74 -9.39 2.80 -6.17
C GLY A 74 -9.00 2.43 -7.62
N LEU A 75 -8.82 1.14 -7.91
CA LEU A 75 -8.57 0.68 -9.28
C LEU A 75 -9.74 0.95 -10.24
N LYS A 76 -10.98 0.80 -9.77
CA LYS A 76 -12.18 1.05 -10.60
C LYS A 76 -12.26 2.53 -11.03
N ASP A 77 -11.73 3.43 -10.22
CA ASP A 77 -11.67 4.87 -10.53
C ASP A 77 -10.64 5.21 -11.63
N LEU A 78 -9.72 4.30 -11.98
CA LEU A 78 -8.67 4.51 -12.98
C LEU A 78 -9.08 4.11 -14.41
N ASN A 79 -10.37 4.20 -14.76
CA ASN A 79 -10.91 3.77 -16.05
C ASN A 79 -10.57 2.29 -16.37
N VAL A 80 -10.92 1.41 -15.43
CA VAL A 80 -10.70 -0.04 -15.53
C VAL A 80 -12.05 -0.75 -15.63
N LYS A 81 -12.12 -1.80 -16.45
CA LYS A 81 -13.21 -2.75 -16.50
C LYS A 81 -12.76 -4.07 -15.85
N ILE A 82 -13.33 -4.40 -14.71
CA ILE A 82 -13.14 -5.71 -14.08
C ILE A 82 -14.02 -6.72 -14.81
N THR A 83 -13.40 -7.61 -15.60
CA THR A 83 -14.11 -8.62 -16.40
C THR A 83 -14.46 -9.86 -15.60
N ASN A 84 -13.67 -10.16 -14.56
CA ASN A 84 -13.92 -11.25 -13.63
C ASN A 84 -13.39 -10.86 -12.24
N GLU A 85 -14.15 -11.19 -11.20
CA GLU A 85 -13.79 -10.91 -9.82
C GLU A 85 -14.15 -12.15 -8.98
N LYS A 86 -13.15 -12.75 -8.35
CA LYS A 86 -13.32 -13.98 -7.57
C LYS A 86 -12.74 -13.83 -6.18
N ILE A 87 -13.50 -14.25 -5.18
CA ILE A 87 -13.05 -14.34 -3.80
C ILE A 87 -12.74 -15.82 -3.50
N VAL A 88 -11.55 -16.09 -2.96
CA VAL A 88 -11.08 -17.43 -2.62
C VAL A 88 -10.61 -17.42 -1.17
N ASP A 89 -11.21 -18.30 -0.35
CA ASP A 89 -10.80 -18.46 1.04
C ASP A 89 -9.42 -19.13 1.12
N ILE A 90 -8.52 -18.60 1.96
CA ILE A 90 -7.14 -19.09 2.10
C ILE A 90 -7.03 -20.53 2.61
N ASN A 91 -8.11 -21.12 3.15
CA ASN A 91 -8.14 -22.52 3.58
C ASN A 91 -8.67 -23.48 2.50
N SER A 92 -9.06 -22.98 1.33
CA SER A 92 -9.54 -23.81 0.22
C SER A 92 -8.41 -24.51 -0.54
N LEU A 93 -8.72 -25.64 -1.20
CA LEU A 93 -7.75 -26.32 -2.07
C LEU A 93 -7.27 -25.43 -3.23
N GLU A 94 -8.16 -24.55 -3.71
CA GLU A 94 -7.84 -23.62 -4.78
C GLU A 94 -6.81 -22.57 -4.35
N SER A 95 -6.98 -21.96 -3.17
CA SER A 95 -6.01 -20.98 -2.67
C SER A 95 -4.65 -21.62 -2.42
N LEU A 96 -4.58 -22.86 -1.94
CA LEU A 96 -3.30 -23.57 -1.78
C LEU A 96 -2.55 -23.70 -3.12
N ALA A 97 -3.26 -23.96 -4.22
CA ALA A 97 -2.64 -23.99 -5.55
C ALA A 97 -2.12 -22.61 -5.97
N LEU A 98 -2.88 -21.54 -5.70
CA LEU A 98 -2.50 -20.15 -6.01
C LEU A 98 -1.31 -19.68 -5.16
N ILE A 99 -1.34 -19.95 -3.86
CA ILE A 99 -0.28 -19.65 -2.88
C ILE A 99 1.03 -20.28 -3.34
N ASN A 100 1.01 -21.57 -3.69
CA ASN A 100 2.20 -22.28 -4.19
C ASN A 100 2.66 -21.75 -5.55
N LYS A 101 1.72 -21.47 -6.47
CA LYS A 101 2.04 -20.99 -7.82
C LYS A 101 2.74 -19.64 -7.82
N TYR A 102 2.29 -18.71 -6.97
CA TYR A 102 2.78 -17.33 -6.94
C TYR A 102 3.65 -17.02 -5.73
N ASN A 103 3.98 -18.03 -4.90
CA ASN A 103 4.77 -17.91 -3.68
C ASN A 103 4.24 -16.81 -2.73
N ILE A 104 2.95 -16.88 -2.41
CA ILE A 104 2.27 -15.88 -1.59
C ILE A 104 2.48 -16.23 -0.12
N ASP A 105 3.02 -15.30 0.66
CA ASP A 105 3.38 -15.48 2.07
C ASP A 105 2.40 -14.78 3.03
N LYS A 106 1.60 -13.83 2.54
CA LYS A 106 0.67 -13.03 3.34
C LYS A 106 -0.74 -13.06 2.75
N ALA A 107 -1.74 -13.03 3.63
CA ALA A 107 -3.12 -12.74 3.27
C ALA A 107 -3.67 -11.57 4.11
N PRO A 108 -4.55 -10.72 3.57
CA PRO A 108 -5.15 -10.83 2.25
C PRO A 108 -4.17 -10.47 1.12
N ALA A 109 -4.47 -11.00 -0.06
CA ALA A 109 -3.69 -10.75 -1.27
C ALA A 109 -4.59 -10.63 -2.50
N LEU A 110 -4.15 -9.83 -3.47
CA LEU A 110 -4.78 -9.68 -4.78
C LEU A 110 -3.85 -10.26 -5.84
N ILE A 111 -4.42 -11.10 -6.71
CA ILE A 111 -3.79 -11.55 -7.94
C ILE A 111 -4.53 -10.88 -9.08
N ILE A 112 -3.85 -10.00 -9.80
CA ILE A 112 -4.43 -9.20 -10.88
C ILE A 112 -3.82 -9.63 -12.20
N SER A 113 -4.66 -10.04 -13.15
CA SER A 113 -4.26 -10.45 -14.50
C SER A 113 -5.01 -9.64 -15.57
N GLY A 114 -4.70 -9.90 -16.85
CA GLY A 114 -5.25 -9.16 -17.99
C GLY A 114 -4.34 -8.04 -18.46
N GLU A 115 -4.90 -6.87 -18.74
CA GLU A 115 -4.20 -5.72 -19.35
C GLU A 115 -3.42 -4.88 -18.34
N THR A 116 -2.67 -5.53 -17.44
CA THR A 116 -1.92 -4.90 -16.33
C THR A 116 -0.81 -3.94 -16.78
N SER A 117 -0.44 -3.96 -18.06
CA SER A 117 0.59 -3.09 -18.65
C SER A 117 0.04 -1.83 -19.31
N LYS A 118 -1.28 -1.58 -19.23
CA LYS A 118 -1.89 -0.40 -19.85
C LYS A 118 -1.44 0.88 -19.16
N SER A 119 -1.12 1.91 -19.96
CA SER A 119 -0.48 3.14 -19.49
C SER A 119 -1.25 3.87 -18.38
N ASN A 120 -2.58 3.82 -18.37
CA ASN A 120 -3.42 4.47 -17.36
C ASN A 120 -3.32 3.83 -15.96
N ILE A 121 -2.90 2.57 -15.85
CA ILE A 121 -2.84 1.83 -14.58
C ILE A 121 -1.47 1.25 -14.24
N LYS A 122 -0.56 1.19 -15.21
CA LYS A 122 0.73 0.51 -15.07
C LYS A 122 1.49 0.99 -13.82
N ASN A 123 1.63 2.31 -13.66
CA ASN A 123 2.39 2.87 -12.55
C ASN A 123 1.73 2.59 -11.19
N GLU A 124 0.39 2.67 -11.13
CA GLU A 124 -0.34 2.37 -9.89
C GLU A 124 -0.11 0.90 -9.48
N LEU A 125 -0.30 -0.03 -10.42
CA LEU A 125 -0.12 -1.47 -10.17
C LEU A 125 1.32 -1.83 -9.83
N GLU A 126 2.30 -1.25 -10.52
CA GLU A 126 3.73 -1.48 -10.25
C GLU A 126 4.19 -0.85 -8.92
N SER A 127 3.52 0.21 -8.45
CA SER A 127 3.79 0.82 -7.14
C SER A 127 3.15 0.05 -5.98
N ALA A 128 1.99 -0.55 -6.22
CA ALA A 128 1.23 -1.27 -5.20
C ALA A 128 1.64 -2.74 -5.05
N GLY A 129 2.23 -3.33 -6.09
CA GLY A 129 2.49 -4.77 -6.15
C GLY A 129 3.75 -5.16 -6.90
N THR A 130 4.01 -6.46 -6.90
CA THR A 130 5.14 -7.06 -7.61
C THR A 130 4.64 -7.88 -8.79
N ARG A 131 5.32 -7.76 -9.94
CA ARG A 131 5.03 -8.60 -11.10
C ARG A 131 5.60 -10.01 -10.89
N VAL A 132 4.74 -11.02 -10.95
CA VAL A 132 5.12 -12.44 -10.87
C VAL A 132 4.53 -13.13 -12.10
N SER A 133 5.38 -13.52 -13.06
CA SER A 133 4.92 -14.02 -14.36
C SER A 133 4.05 -12.97 -15.10
N ASP A 134 2.81 -13.32 -15.38
CA ASP A 134 1.81 -12.57 -16.15
C ASP A 134 0.82 -11.81 -15.25
N VAL A 135 0.99 -11.89 -13.93
CA VAL A 135 0.13 -11.25 -12.94
C VAL A 135 0.87 -10.17 -12.14
N ILE A 136 0.11 -9.24 -11.58
CA ILE A 136 0.55 -8.35 -10.50
C ILE A 136 0.02 -8.93 -9.19
N LEU A 137 0.93 -9.21 -8.26
CA LEU A 137 0.64 -9.67 -6.91
C LEU A 137 0.72 -8.49 -5.94
N ILE A 138 -0.37 -8.23 -5.24
CA ILE A 138 -0.43 -7.21 -4.17
C ILE A 138 -0.76 -7.93 -2.88
N THR A 139 0.11 -7.80 -1.90
CA THR A 139 -0.09 -8.32 -0.53
C THR A 139 -0.35 -7.15 0.42
N ALA A 140 -0.89 -7.42 1.60
CA ALA A 140 -1.05 -6.42 2.64
C ALA A 140 0.29 -5.64 2.89
N PRO A 141 0.36 -4.34 2.58
CA PRO A 141 1.58 -3.55 2.71
C PRO A 141 1.85 -3.13 4.15
N VAL A 142 0.83 -3.21 5.01
CA VAL A 142 0.89 -2.89 6.44
C VAL A 142 0.17 -3.99 7.23
N PRO A 143 0.53 -4.22 8.50
CA PRO A 143 -0.28 -5.06 9.38
C PRO A 143 -1.68 -4.44 9.59
N VAL A 144 -2.76 -5.20 9.80
CA VAL A 144 -2.86 -6.62 10.17
C VAL A 144 -2.95 -7.54 8.95
N TYR A 145 -2.26 -8.68 9.00
CA TYR A 145 -2.31 -9.72 7.96
C TYR A 145 -2.14 -11.12 8.56
N ILE A 146 -2.48 -12.17 7.80
CA ILE A 146 -2.19 -13.56 8.13
C ILE A 146 -0.87 -13.95 7.47
N ASN A 147 0.08 -14.43 8.25
CA ASN A 147 1.25 -15.12 7.73
C ASN A 147 0.83 -16.54 7.31
N LEU A 148 1.00 -16.87 6.04
CA LEU A 148 0.51 -18.13 5.48
C LEU A 148 1.40 -19.33 5.83
N ALA A 149 2.63 -19.10 6.31
CA ALA A 149 3.54 -20.17 6.70
C ALA A 149 3.13 -20.83 8.02
N ASP A 150 2.78 -20.02 9.03
CA ASP A 150 2.41 -20.46 10.38
C ASP A 150 0.91 -20.28 10.69
N LYS A 151 0.17 -19.60 9.80
CA LYS A 151 -1.25 -19.24 9.93
C LYS A 151 -1.54 -18.29 11.09
N GLU A 152 -0.54 -17.53 11.53
CA GLU A 152 -0.72 -16.54 12.59
C GLU A 152 -1.21 -15.20 12.04
N ILE A 153 -2.06 -14.52 12.81
CA ILE A 153 -2.47 -13.13 12.52
C ILE A 153 -1.43 -12.19 13.13
N VAL A 154 -0.73 -11.46 12.27
CA VAL A 154 0.36 -10.55 12.60
C VAL A 154 -0.16 -9.12 12.72
N GLY A 155 0.34 -8.39 13.72
CA GLY A 155 0.06 -6.95 13.91
C GLY A 155 -1.12 -6.65 14.81
N ARG A 156 -1.78 -7.66 15.40
CA ARG A 156 -2.80 -7.45 16.42
C ARG A 156 -2.16 -7.09 17.75
N VAL A 157 -2.12 -5.79 18.05
CA VAL A 157 -1.41 -5.28 19.23
C VAL A 157 -2.35 -5.23 20.43
N ALA A 158 -1.87 -5.74 21.57
CA ALA A 158 -2.50 -5.53 22.86
C ALA A 158 -1.78 -4.40 23.59
N MET A 159 -2.53 -3.56 24.31
CA MET A 159 -2.02 -2.43 25.07
C MET A 159 -2.35 -2.59 26.56
N ILE A 160 -1.36 -2.33 27.40
CA ILE A 160 -1.53 -2.28 28.85
C ILE A 160 -1.19 -0.87 29.31
N ASN A 161 -2.17 -0.17 29.86
CA ASN A 161 -2.01 1.16 30.43
C ASN A 161 -1.78 1.06 31.92
N ILE A 162 -0.76 1.74 32.42
CA ILE A 162 -0.48 1.89 33.84
C ILE A 162 -0.63 3.36 34.20
N PHE A 163 -1.47 3.66 35.18
CA PHE A 163 -1.74 5.02 35.62
C PHE A 163 -1.87 5.11 37.14
N ASP A 164 -1.83 6.33 37.68
CA ASP A 164 -2.12 6.60 39.08
C ASP A 164 -3.45 7.37 39.17
N ARG A 165 -4.49 6.72 39.70
CA ARG A 165 -5.81 7.37 39.88
C ARG A 165 -5.79 8.60 40.78
N THR A 166 -4.76 8.74 41.62
CA THR A 166 -4.60 9.89 42.51
C THR A 166 -3.95 11.08 41.81
N CYS A 167 -3.32 10.88 40.65
CA CYS A 167 -2.69 11.94 39.86
C CYS A 167 -3.70 12.56 38.89
N THR A 168 -4.48 13.54 39.34
CA THR A 168 -5.52 14.18 38.53
C THR A 168 -4.99 15.12 37.45
N GLU A 169 -3.74 15.56 37.56
CA GLU A 169 -3.08 16.46 36.61
C GLU A 169 -2.19 15.73 35.60
N CYS A 170 -1.99 14.42 35.79
CA CYS A 170 -1.20 13.59 34.89
C CYS A 170 -1.79 13.55 33.46
N TYR A 171 -0.91 13.33 32.50
CA TYR A 171 -1.23 13.15 31.09
C TYR A 171 -2.38 12.15 30.84
N ASN A 172 -3.21 12.42 29.83
CA ASN A 172 -4.28 11.52 29.43
C ASN A 172 -3.74 10.45 28.46
N ILE A 173 -3.60 9.22 28.94
CA ILE A 173 -3.05 8.09 28.16
C ILE A 173 -3.88 7.72 26.92
N SER A 174 -5.15 8.13 26.85
CA SER A 174 -5.99 7.98 25.66
C SER A 174 -5.40 8.72 24.44
N ILE A 175 -4.59 9.76 24.67
CA ILE A 175 -3.89 10.48 23.59
C ILE A 175 -2.79 9.60 22.99
N SER A 176 -2.05 8.83 23.81
CA SER A 176 -1.07 7.86 23.30
C SER A 176 -1.71 6.82 22.40
N ARG A 177 -2.90 6.33 22.77
CA ARG A 177 -3.69 5.44 21.89
C ARG A 177 -3.95 6.08 20.53
N GLN A 178 -4.39 7.33 20.47
CA GLN A 178 -4.63 8.01 19.20
C GLN A 178 -3.35 8.17 18.38
N ILE A 179 -2.21 8.46 19.01
CA ILE A 179 -0.92 8.56 18.34
C ILE A 179 -0.51 7.21 17.74
N LEU A 180 -0.66 6.11 18.49
CA LEU A 180 -0.35 4.76 18.00
C LEU A 180 -1.23 4.39 16.81
N GLN A 181 -2.55 4.59 16.90
CA GLN A 181 -3.48 4.21 15.85
C GLN A 181 -3.35 5.11 14.61
N ASN A 182 -3.35 6.43 14.79
CA ASN A 182 -3.39 7.38 13.66
C ASN A 182 -2.00 7.74 13.13
N GLY A 183 -0.99 7.76 14.00
CA GLY A 183 0.39 8.10 13.62
C GLY A 183 1.17 6.92 13.07
N PHE A 184 0.93 5.71 13.60
CA PHE A 184 1.68 4.50 13.23
C PHE A 184 0.83 3.43 12.57
N GLY A 185 -0.49 3.62 12.45
CA GLY A 185 -1.40 2.64 11.85
C GLY A 185 -1.64 1.40 12.72
N ILE A 186 -1.33 1.46 14.02
CA ILE A 186 -1.40 0.29 14.89
C ILE A 186 -2.85 -0.12 15.14
N VAL A 187 -3.15 -1.42 14.97
CA VAL A 187 -4.44 -2.00 15.28
C VAL A 187 -4.42 -2.57 16.69
N LEU A 188 -5.08 -1.86 17.61
CA LEU A 188 -5.24 -2.29 19.00
C LEU A 188 -6.47 -3.20 19.13
N VAL A 189 -6.25 -4.46 19.52
CA VAL A 189 -7.32 -5.46 19.68
C VAL A 189 -7.71 -5.74 21.13
N ASN A 190 -6.84 -5.42 22.08
CA ASN A 190 -7.11 -5.55 23.50
C ASN A 190 -6.45 -4.39 24.24
N GLU A 191 -7.17 -3.80 25.18
CA GLU A 191 -6.67 -2.73 26.01
C GLU A 191 -7.06 -3.00 27.46
N THR A 192 -6.07 -3.02 28.32
CA THR A 192 -6.25 -3.22 29.76
C THR A 192 -5.62 -2.06 30.50
N THR A 193 -6.21 -1.68 31.62
CA THR A 193 -5.75 -0.53 32.40
C THR A 193 -5.63 -0.92 33.86
N TYR A 194 -4.46 -0.69 34.45
CA TYR A 194 -4.17 -0.97 35.85
C TYR A 194 -3.72 0.28 36.59
N ASP A 195 -4.18 0.38 37.83
CA ASP A 195 -3.70 1.40 38.75
C ASP A 195 -2.37 0.97 39.37
N ILE A 196 -1.45 1.90 39.64
CA ILE A 196 -0.18 1.58 40.31
C ILE A 196 -0.36 0.90 41.69
N ASN A 197 -1.52 1.05 42.34
CA ASN A 197 -1.83 0.41 43.61
C ASN A 197 -2.62 -0.90 43.45
N SER A 198 -2.89 -1.37 42.22
CA SER A 198 -3.45 -2.71 41.99
C SER A 198 -2.36 -3.77 42.10
N VAL A 199 -2.76 -5.04 42.27
CA VAL A 199 -1.82 -6.17 42.33
C VAL A 199 -1.09 -6.31 41.00
N GLU A 200 -1.84 -6.27 39.90
CA GLU A 200 -1.35 -6.39 38.53
C GLU A 200 -0.49 -5.19 38.14
N GLY A 201 -0.90 -3.97 38.52
CA GLY A 201 -0.12 -2.75 38.28
C GLY A 201 1.26 -2.84 38.92
N ARG A 202 1.34 -3.18 40.21
CA ARG A 202 2.63 -3.39 40.90
C ARG A 202 3.49 -4.46 40.23
N MET A 203 2.90 -5.60 39.89
CA MET A 203 3.63 -6.68 39.20
C MET A 203 4.25 -6.21 37.88
N ILE A 204 3.54 -5.39 37.10
CA ILE A 204 4.04 -4.85 35.83
C ILE A 204 5.13 -3.81 36.07
N LEU A 205 4.94 -2.91 37.05
CA LEU A 205 5.95 -1.92 37.43
C LEU A 205 7.26 -2.60 37.83
N ASP A 206 7.18 -3.64 38.66
CA ASP A 206 8.34 -4.41 39.12
C ASP A 206 8.98 -5.20 37.98
N LYS A 207 8.19 -5.93 37.18
CA LYS A 207 8.70 -6.76 36.07
C LYS A 207 9.49 -5.94 35.06
N TYR A 208 9.01 -4.75 34.73
CA TYR A 208 9.60 -3.91 33.69
C TYR A 208 10.35 -2.70 34.24
N ASN A 209 10.58 -2.60 35.56
CA ASN A 209 11.27 -1.47 36.19
C ASN A 209 10.72 -0.10 35.73
N VAL A 210 9.40 0.07 35.74
CA VAL A 210 8.75 1.33 35.34
C VAL A 210 8.86 2.34 36.48
N THR A 211 9.38 3.54 36.17
CA THR A 211 9.61 4.60 37.16
C THR A 211 8.71 5.82 36.99
N ALA A 212 7.90 5.88 35.93
CA ALA A 212 7.05 7.02 35.62
C ALA A 212 5.68 6.57 35.13
N VAL A 213 4.62 7.26 35.57
CA VAL A 213 3.24 7.08 35.12
C VAL A 213 2.59 8.42 34.78
N PRO A 214 1.63 8.46 33.84
CA PRO A 214 1.09 7.33 33.10
C PRO A 214 2.12 6.74 32.13
N THR A 215 2.06 5.43 31.93
CA THR A 215 2.85 4.74 30.91
C THR A 215 2.02 3.64 30.27
N PHE A 216 2.46 3.14 29.13
CA PHE A 216 1.86 2.00 28.49
C PHE A 216 2.91 1.01 28.00
N LEU A 217 2.44 -0.21 27.82
CA LEU A 217 3.16 -1.29 27.18
C LEU A 217 2.33 -1.77 25.99
N ILE A 218 2.99 -2.14 24.90
CA ILE A 218 2.35 -2.80 23.76
C ILE A 218 3.01 -4.14 23.47
N SER A 219 2.18 -5.11 23.07
CA SER A 219 2.58 -6.52 22.91
C SER A 219 3.63 -6.70 21.79
N PRO A 220 4.34 -7.84 21.76
CA PRO A 220 5.37 -8.12 20.75
C PRO A 220 4.90 -8.03 19.30
N GLN A 221 3.58 -8.13 19.04
CA GLN A 221 2.99 -7.93 17.71
C GLN A 221 3.23 -6.53 17.14
N ALA A 222 3.61 -5.56 17.99
CA ALA A 222 4.03 -4.23 17.55
C ALA A 222 5.29 -4.24 16.68
N ASP A 223 6.10 -5.30 16.76
CA ASP A 223 7.31 -5.46 15.95
C ASP A 223 7.03 -5.48 14.44
N ALA A 224 5.82 -5.85 14.04
CA ALA A 224 5.40 -5.83 12.64
C ALA A 224 5.24 -4.40 12.06
N TYR A 225 5.30 -3.36 12.90
CA TYR A 225 5.12 -1.97 12.48
C TYR A 225 6.48 -1.26 12.35
N GLU A 226 7.10 -1.33 11.17
CA GLU A 226 8.44 -0.79 10.94
C GLU A 226 8.62 0.68 11.32
N ASN A 227 7.63 1.53 11.00
CA ASN A 227 7.66 2.95 11.33
C ASN A 227 7.71 3.21 12.85
N LEU A 228 7.07 2.35 13.64
CA LEU A 228 7.15 2.39 15.09
C LEU A 228 8.57 2.04 15.55
N ASN A 229 9.13 0.95 15.03
CA ASN A 229 10.45 0.44 15.43
C ASN A 229 11.57 1.46 15.18
N GLN A 230 11.46 2.23 14.10
CA GLN A 230 12.43 3.28 13.78
C GLN A 230 12.50 4.40 14.84
N VAL A 231 11.39 4.66 15.55
CA VAL A 231 11.31 5.77 16.51
C VAL A 231 11.23 5.31 17.96
N TRP A 232 10.89 4.04 18.22
CA TRP A 232 10.59 3.56 19.56
C TRP A 232 11.75 3.77 20.55
N GLY A 233 12.99 3.57 20.12
CA GLY A 233 14.19 3.77 20.96
C GLY A 233 14.36 5.19 21.51
N GLN A 234 13.63 6.18 20.98
CA GLN A 234 13.64 7.56 21.48
C GLN A 234 12.68 7.74 22.68
N VAL A 235 11.64 6.90 22.75
CA VAL A 235 10.52 7.05 23.69
C VAL A 235 10.42 5.91 24.70
N GLY A 236 11.05 4.77 24.44
CA GLY A 236 10.90 3.55 25.22
C GLY A 236 12.00 2.53 24.98
N THR A 237 11.76 1.31 25.45
CA THR A 237 12.62 0.14 25.26
C THR A 237 11.83 -1.05 24.74
N ILE A 238 12.52 -2.01 24.13
CA ILE A 238 11.98 -3.32 23.78
C ILE A 238 12.60 -4.32 24.75
N GLU A 239 11.76 -5.03 25.49
CA GLU A 239 12.16 -5.97 26.52
C GLU A 239 12.52 -7.34 25.93
N LYS A 240 13.17 -8.19 26.72
CA LYS A 240 13.62 -9.52 26.24
C LYS A 240 12.48 -10.44 25.81
N ASP A 241 11.28 -10.22 26.34
CA ASP A 241 10.06 -10.94 25.97
C ASP A 241 9.29 -10.28 24.82
N GLY A 242 9.90 -9.28 24.17
CA GLY A 242 9.38 -8.56 23.01
C GLY A 242 8.41 -7.44 23.35
N TRP A 243 8.09 -7.20 24.62
CA TRP A 243 7.20 -6.10 24.99
C TRP A 243 7.87 -4.74 24.78
N TYR A 244 7.12 -3.82 24.18
CA TYR A 244 7.50 -2.44 23.96
C TYR A 244 7.03 -1.63 25.16
N VAL A 245 7.96 -1.05 25.93
CA VAL A 245 7.67 -0.29 27.16
C VAL A 245 7.96 1.19 26.94
N PHE A 246 6.93 2.04 27.06
CA PHE A 246 7.11 3.49 27.01
C PHE A 246 7.79 3.97 28.30
N ARG A 247 8.88 4.73 28.20
CA ARG A 247 9.68 5.13 29.38
C ARG A 247 9.92 6.62 29.46
N ASN A 248 9.99 7.30 28.33
CA ASN A 248 10.39 8.69 28.26
C ASN A 248 9.19 9.61 28.05
N ILE A 249 8.28 9.66 29.03
CA ILE A 249 7.11 10.55 28.98
C ILE A 249 7.50 12.05 28.96
N GLY A 250 8.68 12.40 29.47
CA GLY A 250 9.19 13.77 29.47
C GLY A 250 9.34 14.37 28.08
N ILE A 251 9.51 13.56 27.04
CA ILE A 251 9.59 14.03 25.64
C ILE A 251 8.30 14.73 25.18
N LEU A 252 7.16 14.41 25.81
CA LEU A 252 5.87 15.01 25.48
C LEU A 252 5.67 16.37 26.14
N ASN A 253 6.53 16.76 27.08
CA ASN A 253 6.38 17.98 27.89
C ASN A 253 4.99 18.09 28.56
N VAL A 254 4.55 16.99 29.16
CA VAL A 254 3.26 16.85 29.86
C VAL A 254 3.49 16.46 31.31
N PRO A 255 2.55 16.75 32.23
CA PRO A 255 2.68 16.33 33.62
C PRO A 255 2.65 14.81 33.76
N TYR A 256 3.52 14.27 34.63
CA TYR A 256 3.61 12.84 34.90
C TYR A 256 4.15 12.61 36.30
N LYS A 257 3.71 11.55 36.96
CA LYS A 257 4.22 11.18 38.27
C LYS A 257 5.43 10.26 38.15
N ASN A 258 6.55 10.66 38.74
CA ASN A 258 7.67 9.77 39.00
C ASN A 258 7.37 8.94 40.26
N ILE A 259 7.32 7.62 40.10
CA ILE A 259 6.92 6.69 41.17
C ILE A 259 8.00 6.59 42.25
N THR A 260 9.27 6.72 41.87
CA THR A 260 10.41 6.62 42.78
C THR A 260 10.53 7.86 43.68
N THR A 261 10.30 9.05 43.14
CA THR A 261 10.39 10.32 43.89
C THR A 261 9.04 10.80 44.41
N THR A 262 7.94 10.24 43.93
CA THR A 262 6.54 10.64 44.20
C THR A 262 6.19 12.07 43.73
N THR A 263 7.01 12.66 42.85
CA THR A 263 6.82 14.01 42.30
C THR A 263 6.04 13.98 40.99
N ILE A 264 5.35 15.07 40.68
CA ILE A 264 4.64 15.32 39.41
C ILE A 264 5.44 16.33 38.57
#